data_AF-A0A1X7TGU5-F1
#
_entry.id   AF-A0A1X7TGU5-F1
#
_cell.length_a   1.000
_cell.length_b   1.000
_cell.length_c   1.000
_cell.angle_alpha   90.00
_cell.angle_beta   90.00
_cell.angle_gamma   90.00
#
_symmetry.space_group_name_H-M   'P 1'
#
loop_
_entity.id
_entity.type
_entity.pdbx_description
1 polymer ?
#
loop_
_entity_poly.entity_id
_entity_poly.type
_entity_poly.pdbx_seq_one_letter_code
_entity_poly.pdbx_strand_id
1 'polypeptide(L)'
;GYQRGTPDASINNNINDINSYYVDGVSITRGSPRQHVWTLMAGIHEAHDDANNNCPCTQGSNQNSTLEAFIGNDYFCESGNPTDQHQFSTLYTSDPLWDGKGCGSLEVVCCTSRPSLPWFHKVLGTTTTDYLELRVCGDEVSSNEDIPVSFYELYVK
;
A
#
# COMPACT_ATOMS: atom_id res chain seq x y z
N GLY A 1 1.11 -0.03 -9.93
CA GLY A 1 0.36 -1.30 -10.02
C GLY A 1 -1.03 -1.00 -10.53
N TYR A 2 -1.98 -1.91 -10.38
CA TYR A 2 -3.41 -1.62 -10.56
C TYR A 2 -4.21 -2.29 -9.46
N GLN A 3 -5.36 -1.72 -9.12
CA GLN A 3 -6.31 -2.31 -8.17
C GLN A 3 -7.20 -3.32 -8.89
N ARG A 4 -7.40 -4.50 -8.29
CA ARG A 4 -8.43 -5.45 -8.71
C ARG A 4 -9.28 -5.85 -7.51
N GLY A 5 -10.59 -5.59 -7.58
CA GLY A 5 -11.50 -5.88 -6.47
C GLY A 5 -11.45 -4.84 -5.36
N THR A 6 -11.44 -5.30 -4.10
CA THR A 6 -11.63 -4.47 -2.90
C THR A 6 -10.42 -4.44 -1.94
N PRO A 7 -9.19 -4.09 -2.35
CA PRO A 7 -8.08 -4.01 -1.39
C PRO A 7 -8.40 -3.17 -0.15
N ASP A 8 -8.00 -3.68 1.00
CA ASP A 8 -8.27 -3.11 2.31
C ASP A 8 -7.05 -2.37 2.88
N ALA A 9 -6.10 -1.93 2.05
CA ALA A 9 -4.88 -1.26 2.48
C ALA A 9 -4.13 -2.01 3.60
N SER A 10 -4.22 -1.58 4.86
CA SER A 10 -3.71 -2.31 6.04
C SER A 10 -4.76 -3.27 6.57
N ILE A 11 -4.39 -4.54 6.73
CA ILE A 11 -5.32 -5.62 7.08
C ILE A 11 -5.77 -5.46 8.52
N ASN A 12 -7.07 -5.26 8.73
CA ASN A 12 -7.69 -4.87 10.00
C ASN A 12 -7.79 -6.02 11.02
N ASN A 13 -6.66 -6.61 11.38
CA ASN A 13 -6.55 -7.72 12.32
C ASN A 13 -5.43 -7.54 13.35
N ASN A 14 -4.82 -6.34 13.44
CA ASN A 14 -3.68 -6.04 14.32
C ASN A 14 -2.56 -7.08 14.19
N ILE A 15 -2.26 -7.48 12.95
CA ILE A 15 -1.40 -8.64 12.69
C ILE A 15 0.01 -8.41 13.24
N ASN A 16 0.49 -7.15 13.33
CA ASN A 16 1.78 -6.71 13.87
C ASN A 16 2.94 -7.73 13.76
N ASP A 17 2.97 -8.42 12.62
CA ASP A 17 3.90 -9.48 12.29
C ASP A 17 4.36 -9.24 10.87
N ILE A 18 5.61 -8.76 10.77
CA ILE A 18 6.26 -8.50 9.50
C ILE A 18 6.36 -9.75 8.60
N ASN A 19 6.19 -10.95 9.15
CA ASN A 19 6.24 -12.20 8.39
C ASN A 19 4.89 -12.59 7.80
N SER A 20 3.79 -11.98 8.23
CA SER A 20 2.44 -12.25 7.72
C SER A 20 2.13 -11.45 6.44
N TYR A 21 0.95 -11.68 5.88
CA TYR A 21 0.21 -10.74 5.04
C TYR A 21 -0.37 -9.67 5.97
N TYR A 22 0.15 -8.44 5.94
CA TYR A 22 -0.35 -7.35 6.79
C TYR A 22 -0.88 -6.18 5.95
N VAL A 23 -0.86 -6.34 4.62
CA VAL A 23 -1.18 -5.31 3.65
C VAL A 23 -1.68 -5.96 2.37
N ASP A 24 -2.66 -5.35 1.72
CA ASP A 24 -2.94 -5.54 0.30
C ASP A 24 -2.06 -4.60 -0.50
N GLY A 25 -0.95 -5.12 -0.99
CA GLY A 25 0.17 -4.24 -1.27
C GLY A 25 1.50 -4.90 -1.51
N VAL A 26 2.51 -4.05 -1.69
CA VAL A 26 3.90 -4.47 -1.79
C VAL A 26 4.62 -4.22 -0.46
N SER A 27 5.21 -5.27 0.09
CA SER A 27 6.02 -5.26 1.30
C SER A 27 7.49 -5.40 0.91
N ILE A 28 8.30 -4.36 1.19
CA ILE A 28 9.74 -4.37 0.95
C ILE A 28 10.45 -4.50 2.29
N THR A 29 11.27 -5.54 2.42
CA THR A 29 11.96 -5.86 3.66
C THR A 29 13.40 -6.29 3.41
N ARG A 30 14.18 -6.46 4.47
CA ARG A 30 15.56 -6.94 4.39
C ARG A 30 15.93 -7.91 5.51
N GLY A 31 16.93 -8.74 5.25
CA GLY A 31 17.65 -9.50 6.27
C GLY A 31 16.87 -10.65 6.89
N SER A 32 17.50 -11.33 7.83
CA SER A 32 16.91 -12.40 8.63
C SER A 32 17.47 -12.32 10.05
N PRO A 33 16.68 -11.89 11.07
CA PRO A 33 15.24 -11.63 11.02
C PRO A 33 14.86 -10.44 10.12
N ARG A 34 13.64 -10.51 9.57
CA ARG A 34 13.09 -9.54 8.62
C ARG A 34 12.96 -8.16 9.27
N GLN A 35 13.45 -7.13 8.57
CA GLN A 35 13.33 -5.72 8.95
C GLN A 35 12.57 -4.96 7.87
N HIS A 36 11.69 -4.04 8.27
CA HIS A 36 10.89 -3.24 7.36
C HIS A 36 11.76 -2.21 6.61
N VAL A 37 11.48 -2.01 5.33
CA VAL A 37 12.11 -0.97 4.50
C VAL A 37 11.04 -0.02 3.98
N TRP A 38 10.00 -0.55 3.35
CA TRP A 38 8.90 0.24 2.78
C TRP A 38 7.64 -0.60 2.56
N THR A 39 6.47 0.05 2.60
CA THR A 39 5.19 -0.56 2.21
C THR A 39 4.47 0.28 1.14
N LEU A 40 3.94 -0.36 0.11
CA LEU A 40 2.96 0.24 -0.81
C LEU A 40 1.63 -0.43 -0.56
N MET A 41 0.57 0.33 -0.32
CA MET A 41 -0.75 -0.18 0.09
C MET A 41 -1.80 0.20 -0.98
N ALA A 42 -2.74 -0.67 -1.27
CA ALA A 42 -3.87 -0.39 -2.13
C ALA A 42 -5.13 -0.22 -1.27
N GLY A 43 -5.78 0.93 -1.31
CA GLY A 43 -7.06 1.15 -0.63
C GLY A 43 -8.28 0.87 -1.51
N ILE A 44 -9.45 0.74 -0.90
CA ILE A 44 -10.67 0.35 -1.61
C ILE A 44 -11.25 1.45 -2.52
N HIS A 45 -11.19 2.71 -2.07
CA HIS A 45 -11.81 3.88 -2.69
C HIS A 45 -10.95 5.15 -2.53
N GLU A 46 -10.94 6.02 -3.54
CA GLU A 46 -10.26 7.33 -3.46
C GLU A 46 -11.22 8.51 -3.18
N ALA A 47 -12.53 8.32 -3.41
CA ALA A 47 -13.56 9.37 -3.33
C ALA A 47 -14.74 9.00 -2.42
N HIS A 48 -14.72 7.84 -1.78
CA HIS A 48 -15.74 7.36 -0.85
C HIS A 48 -15.12 6.98 0.50
N ASP A 49 -15.82 7.26 1.59
CA ASP A 49 -15.37 6.99 2.95
C ASP A 49 -15.79 5.57 3.39
N ASP A 50 -14.86 4.63 3.26
CA ASP A 50 -14.91 3.32 3.93
C ASP A 50 -13.78 3.28 4.97
N ALA A 51 -14.11 3.77 6.17
CA ALA A 51 -13.14 4.06 7.21
C ALA A 51 -12.20 2.89 7.58
N ASN A 52 -12.59 1.64 7.30
CA ASN A 52 -11.80 0.46 7.64
C ASN A 52 -10.93 -0.06 6.51
N ASN A 53 -11.18 0.35 5.26
CA ASN A 53 -10.58 -0.22 4.05
C ASN A 53 -9.90 0.85 3.17
N ASN A 54 -10.17 2.13 3.43
CA ASN A 54 -9.45 3.23 2.80
C ASN A 54 -8.03 3.36 3.36
N CYS A 55 -7.15 3.92 2.52
CA CYS A 55 -5.79 4.26 2.89
C CYS A 55 -5.66 4.99 4.22
N PRO A 56 -4.60 4.74 5.03
CA PRO A 56 -4.42 5.37 6.34
C PRO A 56 -4.42 6.91 6.32
N CYS A 57 -3.96 7.52 5.22
CA CYS A 57 -3.91 8.97 5.04
C CYS A 57 -5.21 9.57 4.49
N THR A 58 -6.18 8.76 4.09
CA THR A 58 -7.47 9.21 3.56
C THR A 58 -8.30 9.87 4.65
N GLN A 59 -8.94 11.00 4.30
CA GLN A 59 -9.83 11.69 5.23
C GLN A 59 -11.00 10.78 5.65
N GLY A 60 -11.15 10.53 6.96
CA GLY A 60 -12.19 9.65 7.51
C GLY A 60 -11.69 8.23 7.83
N SER A 61 -10.53 7.83 7.31
CA SER A 61 -9.95 6.51 7.58
C SER A 61 -9.54 6.33 9.04
N ASN A 62 -9.90 5.18 9.60
CA ASN A 62 -9.45 4.71 10.90
C ASN A 62 -8.12 3.94 10.81
N GLN A 63 -7.65 3.60 9.60
CA GLN A 63 -6.51 2.71 9.44
C GLN A 63 -5.20 3.29 9.96
N ASN A 64 -5.06 4.61 10.05
CA ASN A 64 -3.89 5.22 10.69
C ASN A 64 -3.73 4.81 12.16
N SER A 65 -4.83 4.46 12.83
CA SER A 65 -4.82 4.00 14.23
C SER A 65 -4.53 2.50 14.39
N THR A 66 -4.73 1.72 13.33
CA THR A 66 -4.51 0.26 13.30
C THR A 66 -3.26 -0.14 12.53
N LEU A 67 -2.57 0.83 11.92
CA LEU A 67 -1.35 0.61 11.15
C LEU A 67 -0.28 -0.10 11.98
N GLU A 68 0.37 -1.10 11.40
CA GLU A 68 1.41 -1.85 12.07
C GLU A 68 2.57 -0.95 12.48
N ALA A 69 2.96 -1.03 13.75
CA ALA A 69 3.94 -0.13 14.35
C ALA A 69 5.29 -0.13 13.62
N PHE A 70 5.67 -1.26 12.99
CA PHE A 70 6.92 -1.37 12.24
C PHE A 70 6.91 -0.62 10.90
N ILE A 71 5.74 -0.30 10.35
CA ILE A 71 5.60 0.48 9.10
C ILE A 71 5.89 1.95 9.36
N GLY A 72 5.37 2.48 10.47
CA GLY A 72 5.53 3.88 10.85
C GLY A 72 5.19 4.84 9.70
N ASN A 73 6.15 5.66 9.30
CA ASN A 73 6.02 6.62 8.20
C ASN A 73 6.72 6.14 6.91
N ASP A 74 6.97 4.85 6.74
CA ASP A 74 7.67 4.30 5.57
C ASP A 74 6.70 3.59 4.63
N TYR A 75 5.62 4.28 4.26
CA TYR A 75 4.61 3.74 3.36
C TYR A 75 4.05 4.75 2.36
N PHE A 76 3.49 4.25 1.26
CA PHE A 76 2.58 5.01 0.41
C PHE A 76 1.31 4.22 0.19
N CYS A 77 0.17 4.90 0.13
CA CYS A 77 -1.13 4.26 -0.10
C CYS A 77 -1.88 5.06 -1.15
N GLU A 78 -2.54 4.34 -2.06
CA GLU A 78 -3.38 4.91 -3.12
C GLU A 78 -4.51 3.92 -3.44
N SER A 79 -5.68 4.40 -3.84
CA SER A 79 -6.74 3.60 -4.47
C SER A 79 -6.84 3.93 -5.96
N GLY A 80 -7.22 2.94 -6.77
CA GLY A 80 -7.52 3.16 -8.20
C GLY A 80 -9.02 3.23 -8.50
N ASN A 81 -9.89 3.18 -7.47
CA ASN A 81 -11.34 3.15 -7.64
C ASN A 81 -11.98 4.52 -7.36
N PRO A 82 -12.37 5.27 -8.41
CA PRO A 82 -12.94 6.62 -8.27
C PRO A 82 -14.39 6.65 -7.79
N THR A 83 -15.03 5.50 -7.59
CA THR A 83 -16.47 5.41 -7.31
C THR A 83 -16.74 4.88 -5.91
N ASP A 84 -17.97 5.04 -5.42
CA ASP A 84 -18.46 4.44 -4.17
C ASP A 84 -18.93 2.98 -4.35
N GLN A 85 -18.85 2.45 -5.57
CA GLN A 85 -19.15 1.06 -5.88
C GLN A 85 -17.85 0.29 -6.03
N HIS A 86 -17.87 -0.97 -5.65
CA HIS A 86 -16.78 -1.89 -5.95
C HIS A 86 -17.31 -3.20 -6.52
N GLN A 87 -16.46 -3.91 -7.23
CA GLN A 87 -16.76 -5.20 -7.83
C GLN A 87 -15.54 -6.10 -7.68
N PHE A 88 -15.72 -7.25 -7.03
CA PHE A 88 -14.63 -8.19 -6.71
C PHE A 88 -13.72 -8.51 -7.93
N SER A 89 -14.32 -8.70 -9.11
CA SER A 89 -13.58 -9.12 -10.31
C SER A 89 -13.25 -8.02 -11.31
N THR A 90 -13.34 -6.75 -10.91
CA THR A 90 -13.04 -5.61 -11.77
C THR A 90 -11.60 -5.15 -11.58
N LEU A 91 -10.88 -4.98 -12.69
CA LEU A 91 -9.56 -4.37 -12.73
C LEU A 91 -9.73 -2.88 -13.07
N TYR A 92 -9.30 -2.00 -12.17
CA TYR A 92 -9.33 -0.56 -12.38
C TYR A 92 -8.03 -0.14 -13.08
N THR A 93 -8.13 0.22 -14.36
CA THR A 93 -6.97 0.57 -15.21
C THR A 93 -6.85 2.05 -15.53
N SER A 94 -7.89 2.83 -15.23
CA SER A 94 -7.92 4.29 -15.50
C SER A 94 -7.00 5.06 -14.56
N ASP A 95 -6.75 4.53 -13.36
CA ASP A 95 -5.92 5.15 -12.35
C ASP A 95 -4.91 4.14 -11.77
N PRO A 96 -3.64 4.20 -12.19
CA PRO A 96 -2.61 3.27 -11.73
C PRO A 96 -2.24 3.48 -10.26
N LEU A 97 -2.13 2.38 -9.51
CA LEU A 97 -1.68 2.44 -8.12
C LEU A 97 -0.23 2.91 -7.98
N TRP A 98 0.00 3.70 -6.96
CA TRP A 98 1.27 4.20 -6.43
C TRP A 98 2.00 5.20 -7.32
N ASP A 99 1.27 5.91 -8.18
CA ASP A 99 1.81 6.93 -9.07
C ASP A 99 1.65 8.36 -8.52
N GLY A 100 0.83 8.53 -7.47
CA GLY A 100 0.59 9.81 -6.81
C GLY A 100 -0.26 10.77 -7.64
N LYS A 101 -1.09 10.26 -8.53
CA LYS A 101 -1.96 11.00 -9.44
C LYS A 101 -3.35 10.36 -9.43
N GLY A 102 -4.31 11.00 -10.10
CA GLY A 102 -5.69 10.50 -10.16
C GLY A 102 -6.50 10.72 -8.88
N CYS A 103 -5.83 10.81 -7.74
CA CYS A 103 -6.37 10.88 -6.39
C CYS A 103 -7.65 11.69 -6.23
N GLY A 104 -8.70 10.97 -5.85
CA GLY A 104 -10.00 11.47 -5.47
C GLY A 104 -9.97 12.41 -4.27
N SER A 105 -11.11 13.06 -4.01
CA SER A 105 -11.20 14.16 -3.05
C SER A 105 -10.85 13.78 -1.61
N LEU A 106 -10.96 12.51 -1.22
CA LEU A 106 -10.64 12.04 0.13
C LEU A 106 -9.17 11.60 0.26
N GLU A 107 -8.53 11.25 -0.86
CA GLU A 107 -7.17 10.72 -0.92
C GLU A 107 -6.11 11.79 -1.24
N VAL A 108 -6.50 13.05 -1.49
CA VAL A 108 -5.59 14.18 -1.79
C VAL A 108 -4.41 14.28 -0.81
N VAL A 109 -4.64 14.02 0.47
CA VAL A 109 -3.59 14.04 1.51
C VAL A 109 -2.54 12.97 1.25
N CYS A 110 -2.93 11.75 0.86
CA CYS A 110 -2.01 10.68 0.51
C CYS A 110 -1.07 11.13 -0.59
N CYS A 111 -1.62 11.61 -1.71
CA CYS A 111 -0.83 11.95 -2.91
C CYS A 111 0.02 13.21 -2.77
N THR A 112 -0.33 14.10 -1.85
CA THR A 112 0.46 15.32 -1.59
C THR A 112 1.43 15.16 -0.42
N SER A 113 1.33 14.08 0.37
CA SER A 113 2.17 13.84 1.54
C SER A 113 3.65 13.59 1.20
N ARG A 114 3.96 13.20 -0.04
CA ARG A 114 5.31 12.78 -0.46
C ARG A 114 5.78 13.50 -1.73
N PRO A 115 6.78 14.39 -1.64
CA PRO A 115 7.25 15.15 -2.80
C PRO A 115 8.02 14.32 -3.83
N SER A 116 8.42 13.09 -3.50
CA SER A 116 9.25 12.23 -4.35
C SER A 116 8.46 11.20 -5.16
N LEU A 117 7.13 11.17 -5.07
CA LEU A 117 6.30 10.20 -5.81
C LEU A 117 6.62 10.23 -7.32
N PRO A 118 6.63 9.07 -7.99
CA PRO A 118 6.30 7.72 -7.48
C PRO A 118 7.46 7.02 -6.74
N TRP A 119 8.59 7.72 -6.55
CA TRP A 119 9.77 7.14 -5.91
C TRP A 119 9.74 7.30 -4.40
N PHE A 120 10.13 6.25 -3.70
CA PHE A 120 10.48 6.32 -2.28
C PHE A 120 12.00 6.36 -2.11
N HIS A 121 12.44 6.91 -0.99
CA HIS A 121 13.84 6.92 -0.60
C HIS A 121 13.97 6.58 0.88
N LYS A 122 14.67 5.48 1.17
CA LYS A 122 14.87 4.98 2.54
C LYS A 122 16.36 4.89 2.87
N VAL A 123 16.76 5.55 3.94
CA VAL A 123 18.11 5.45 4.52
C VAL A 123 18.05 4.48 5.71
N LEU A 124 18.82 3.39 5.66
CA LEU A 124 18.77 2.32 6.66
C LEU A 124 19.57 2.62 7.94
N GLY A 125 20.27 3.75 8.00
CA GLY A 125 21.09 4.18 9.15
C GLY A 125 22.38 3.38 9.39
N THR A 126 22.54 2.24 8.70
CA THR A 126 23.74 1.40 8.74
C THR A 126 23.96 0.75 7.38
N THR A 127 25.22 0.50 7.03
CA THR A 127 25.58 -0.34 5.87
C THR A 127 25.23 -1.79 6.18
N THR A 128 24.69 -2.51 5.19
CA THR A 128 24.38 -3.94 5.32
C THR A 128 24.69 -4.69 4.04
N THR A 129 24.82 -6.01 4.14
CA THR A 129 24.81 -6.96 3.02
C THR A 129 23.54 -7.82 3.00
N ASP A 130 22.55 -7.47 3.82
CA ASP A 130 21.26 -8.15 3.84
C ASP A 130 20.61 -8.12 2.46
N TYR A 131 20.04 -9.25 2.06
CA TYR A 131 19.21 -9.29 0.86
C TYR A 131 17.94 -8.45 1.07
N LEU A 132 17.57 -7.71 0.03
CA LEU A 132 16.24 -7.10 -0.07
C LEU A 132 15.25 -8.14 -0.57
N GLU A 133 14.05 -8.10 -0.01
CA GLU A 133 12.92 -8.91 -0.40
C GLU A 133 11.76 -7.99 -0.79
N LEU A 134 11.13 -8.27 -1.93
CA LEU A 134 9.87 -7.69 -2.32
C LEU A 134 8.80 -8.80 -2.29
N ARG A 135 7.72 -8.57 -1.55
CA ARG A 135 6.54 -9.43 -1.53
C ARG A 135 5.34 -8.68 -2.04
N VAL A 136 4.57 -9.31 -2.91
CA VAL A 136 3.20 -8.92 -3.24
C VAL A 136 2.33 -9.66 -2.24
N CYS A 137 1.63 -8.91 -1.41
CA CYS A 137 0.83 -9.39 -0.28
C CYS A 137 -0.65 -9.11 -0.56
N GLY A 138 -1.49 -10.01 -0.06
CA GLY A 138 -2.92 -9.82 0.15
C GLY A 138 -3.47 -11.01 0.95
N ASP A 139 -4.61 -10.84 1.61
CA ASP A 139 -5.26 -11.89 2.42
C ASP A 139 -6.43 -12.60 1.74
N GLU A 140 -6.91 -12.06 0.62
CA GLU A 140 -8.00 -12.66 -0.13
C GLU A 140 -7.54 -13.50 -1.33
N VAL A 141 -8.50 -14.24 -1.89
CA VAL A 141 -8.30 -15.01 -3.13
C VAL A 141 -8.08 -14.09 -4.33
N SER A 142 -7.31 -14.51 -5.35
CA SER A 142 -6.99 -13.66 -6.51
C SER A 142 -8.18 -13.09 -7.32
N SER A 143 -9.40 -13.61 -7.08
CA SER A 143 -10.62 -13.02 -7.61
C SER A 143 -11.09 -11.76 -6.88
N ASN A 144 -10.44 -11.36 -5.78
CA ASN A 144 -10.66 -10.14 -4.99
C ASN A 144 -9.32 -9.61 -4.44
N GLU A 145 -9.22 -8.30 -4.18
CA GLU A 145 -8.09 -7.66 -3.46
C GLU A 145 -6.71 -7.93 -4.04
N ASP A 146 -6.65 -8.12 -5.36
CA ASP A 146 -5.41 -8.39 -6.06
C ASP A 146 -4.78 -7.08 -6.55
N ILE A 147 -3.46 -7.06 -6.57
CA ILE A 147 -2.65 -5.88 -6.89
C ILE A 147 -1.61 -6.21 -7.95
N PRO A 148 -2.01 -6.41 -9.22
CA PRO A 148 -1.06 -6.72 -10.29
C PRO A 148 0.06 -5.69 -10.40
N VAL A 149 1.28 -6.16 -10.18
CA VAL A 149 2.53 -5.42 -10.36
C VAL A 149 3.18 -5.85 -11.66
N SER A 150 3.28 -4.93 -12.63
CA SER A 150 3.87 -5.21 -13.93
C SER A 150 5.38 -4.97 -13.98
N PHE A 151 5.89 -4.05 -13.16
CA PHE A 151 7.28 -3.61 -13.20
C PHE A 151 7.68 -3.02 -11.84
N TYR A 152 8.95 -3.21 -11.46
CA TYR A 152 9.56 -2.61 -10.28
C TYR A 152 11.02 -2.28 -10.54
N GLU A 153 11.51 -1.21 -9.92
CA GLU A 153 12.91 -0.82 -9.93
C GLU A 153 13.37 -0.57 -8.50
N LEU A 154 14.50 -1.17 -8.12
CA LEU A 154 15.12 -0.98 -6.82
C LEU A 154 16.57 -0.61 -7.03
N TYR A 155 16.92 0.60 -6.61
CA TYR A 155 18.27 1.14 -6.68
C TYR A 155 18.85 1.19 -5.27
N VAL A 156 20.00 0.54 -5.06
CA VAL A 156 20.68 0.46 -3.76
C VAL A 156 22.06 1.08 -3.88
N LYS A 157 22.48 1.82 -2.85
CA LYS A 157 23.78 2.47 -2.76
C LYS A 157 24.49 2.10 -1.46
#